data_AF-A0A1Q9RY08-F1
#
_entry.id   AF-A0A1Q9RY08-F1
#
_cell.length_a   1.000
_cell.length_b   1.000
_cell.length_c   1.000
_cell.angle_alpha   90.00
_cell.angle_beta   90.00
_cell.angle_gamma   90.00
#
_symmetry.space_group_name_H-M   'P 1'
#
loop_
_entity.id
_entity.type
_entity.pdbx_description
1 polymer ?
#
loop_
_entity_poly.entity_id
_entity_poly.type
_entity_poly.pdbx_seq_one_letter_code
_entity_poly.pdbx_strand_id
1 'polypeptide(L)' 'MSAERDREELSRLVQQLPDEEIPAALSELRRRLQTVRPWPPAWFGIEPGDGSRVGADHDEILAEGFGR' A
#
# COMPACT_ATOMS: atom_id res chain seq x y z
N MET A 1 7.18 23.42 -5.97
CA MET A 1 8.16 24.04 -5.05
C MET A 1 7.84 23.78 -3.57
N SER A 2 6.57 23.74 -3.12
CA SER A 2 6.27 23.55 -1.69
C SER A 2 6.63 22.16 -1.13
N ALA A 3 6.33 21.08 -1.85
CA ALA A 3 6.57 19.72 -1.33
C ALA A 3 8.06 19.41 -1.07
N GLU A 4 8.98 20.00 -1.82
CA GLU A 4 10.43 19.85 -1.56
C GLU A 4 10.82 20.55 -0.26
N ARG A 5 10.32 21.78 -0.08
CA ARG A 5 10.52 22.55 1.15
C ARG A 5 9.94 21.84 2.37
N ASP A 6 8.75 21.25 2.23
CA ASP A 6 8.10 20.50 3.30
C ASP A 6 8.90 19.23 3.68
N ARG A 7 9.52 18.57 2.69
CA ARG A 7 10.41 17.41 2.93
C ARG A 7 11.70 17.82 3.63
N GLU A 8 12.31 18.93 3.21
CA GLU A 8 13.49 19.47 3.87
C GLU A 8 13.21 19.85 5.33
N GLU A 9 12.06 20.50 5.58
CA GLU A 9 11.64 20.87 6.93
C GLU A 9 11.43 19.63 7.80
N LEU A 10 10.75 18.60 7.29
CA LEU A 10 10.58 17.33 7.99
C LEU A 10 11.93 16.68 8.33
N SER A 11 12.87 16.68 7.38
CA SER A 11 14.23 16.14 7.61
C SER A 11 14.95 16.86 8.76
N ARG A 12 14.86 18.19 8.81
CA ARG A 12 15.45 18.98 9.91
C ARG A 12 14.82 18.66 11.26
N LEU A 13 13.51 18.49 11.32
CA LEU A 13 12.80 18.16 12.57
C LEU A 13 13.20 16.77 13.08
N VAL A 14 13.35 15.79 12.18
CA VAL A 14 13.80 14.43 12.55
C VAL A 14 15.20 14.46 13.18
N GLN A 15 16.10 15.30 12.67
CA GLN A 15 17.46 15.43 13.20
C GLN A 15 17.54 16.13 14.56
N GLN A 16 16.46 16.80 15.00
CA GLN A 16 16.38 17.49 16.29
C GLN A 16 15.65 16.67 17.35
N LEU A 17 15.09 15.52 16.98
CA LEU A 17 14.32 14.69 17.89
C LEU A 17 15.25 14.03 18.93
N PRO A 18 14.88 14.00 20.22
CA PRO A 18 15.58 13.21 21.22
C PRO A 18 15.53 11.71 20.87
N ASP A 19 16.60 10.97 21.15
CA ASP A 19 16.73 9.55 20.82
C ASP A 19 15.61 8.71 21.45
N GLU A 20 15.16 9.07 22.64
CA GLU A 20 14.05 8.44 23.36
C GLU A 20 12.69 8.61 22.66
N GLU A 21 12.51 9.66 21.88
CA GLU A 21 11.28 9.98 21.14
C GLU A 21 11.26 9.36 19.73
N ILE A 22 12.43 8.98 19.19
CA ILE A 22 12.56 8.39 17.84
C ILE A 22 11.66 7.16 17.66
N PRO A 23 11.58 6.18 18.61
CA PRO A 23 10.71 5.03 18.46
C PRO A 23 9.22 5.39 18.34
N ALA A 24 8.76 6.38 19.11
CA ALA A 24 7.37 6.83 19.08
C ALA A 24 7.03 7.55 17.77
N ALA A 25 7.91 8.46 17.32
CA ALA A 25 7.76 9.16 16.05
C ALA A 25 7.76 8.20 14.84
N LEU A 26 8.64 7.20 14.83
CA LEU A 26 8.67 6.16 13.80
C LEU A 26 7.37 5.33 13.77
N SER A 27 6.84 4.97 14.95
CA SER A 27 5.58 4.23 15.05
C SER A 27 4.42 5.03 14.43
N GLU A 28 4.30 6.30 14.78
CA GLU A 28 3.26 7.19 14.27
C GLU A 28 3.38 7.42 12.76
N LEU A 29 4.60 7.64 12.25
CA LEU A 29 4.81 7.82 10.82
C LEU A 29 4.51 6.53 10.03
N ARG A 30 4.93 5.37 10.53
CA ARG A 30 4.61 4.07 9.93
C ARG A 30 3.11 3.83 9.88
N ARG A 31 2.38 4.14 10.96
CA ARG A 31 0.91 4.04 11.00
C ARG A 31 0.24 4.89 9.90
N ARG A 32 0.71 6.12 9.70
CA ARG A 32 0.22 7.01 8.63
C ARG A 32 0.53 6.44 7.24
N LEU A 33 1.74 5.89 7.04
CA LEU A 33 2.15 5.29 5.77
C LEU A 33 1.48 3.95 5.48
N GLN A 34 1.12 3.17 6.50
CA GLN A 34 0.31 1.94 6.36
C GLN A 34 -1.14 2.20 5.96
N THR A 35 -1.58 3.47 5.97
CA THR A 35 -2.93 3.85 5.49
C THR A 35 -3.02 3.79 3.95
N VAL A 36 -1.94 3.46 3.25
CA VAL A 36 -1.98 2.98 1.86
C VAL A 36 -2.54 1.55 1.89
N ARG A 37 -3.85 1.38 1.63
CA ARG A 37 -4.58 0.11 1.77
C ARG A 37 -3.79 -1.09 1.23
N PRO A 38 -3.80 -2.24 1.92
CA PRO A 38 -3.23 -3.46 1.38
C PRO A 38 -3.88 -3.81 0.05
N TRP A 39 -3.02 -4.09 -0.93
CA TRP A 39 -3.41 -4.62 -2.23
C TRP A 39 -3.16 -6.13 -2.25
N PRO A 40 -4.10 -6.94 -2.72
CA PRO A 40 -5.39 -6.49 -3.22
C PRO A 40 -6.42 -6.27 -2.08
N PRO A 41 -7.43 -5.41 -2.29
CA PRO A 41 -8.50 -5.19 -1.32
C PRO A 41 -9.23 -6.49 -0.95
N ALA A 42 -9.86 -6.55 0.22
CA ALA A 42 -10.59 -7.74 0.68
C ALA A 42 -11.78 -8.14 -0.23
N TRP A 43 -12.30 -7.20 -1.02
CA TRP A 43 -13.34 -7.45 -2.03
C TRP A 43 -12.76 -7.91 -3.38
N PHE A 44 -11.45 -7.87 -3.56
CA PHE A 44 -10.79 -8.29 -4.78
C PHE A 44 -10.66 -9.81 -4.73
N GLY A 45 -11.44 -10.49 -5.56
CA GLY A 45 -11.43 -11.95 -5.66
C GLY A 45 -10.05 -12.44 -6.06
N ILE A 46 -9.35 -13.10 -5.13
CA ILE A 46 -8.14 -13.86 -5.42
C ILE A 46 -8.55 -15.32 -5.49
N GLU A 47 -8.38 -15.93 -6.65
CA GLU A 47 -8.47 -17.38 -6.79
C GLU A 47 -7.05 -17.97 -6.79
N PRO A 48 -6.72 -18.92 -5.90
CA PRO A 48 -5.43 -19.60 -5.94
C PRO A 48 -5.25 -20.32 -7.29
N GLY A 49 -4.10 -20.11 -7.94
CA GLY A 49 -3.78 -20.76 -9.20
C GLY A 49 -2.30 -20.59 -9.55
N ASP A 50 -1.82 -21.40 -10.49
CA ASP A 50 -0.44 -21.36 -10.99
C ASP A 50 -0.13 -20.15 -11.89
N GLY A 51 -1.06 -19.19 -11.98
CA GLY A 51 -0.97 -17.99 -12.80
C GLY A 51 -1.18 -18.23 -14.30
N SER A 52 -1.39 -19.48 -14.75
CA SER A 52 -1.52 -19.83 -16.18
C SER A 52 -2.94 -20.24 -16.57
N ARG A 53 -3.68 -20.90 -15.66
CA ARG A 53 -5.05 -21.40 -15.89
C ARG A 53 -6.01 -20.31 -16.37
N VAL A 54 -6.00 -19.14 -15.73
CA VAL A 54 -6.90 -18.03 -16.08
C VAL A 54 -6.61 -17.48 -17.49
N GLY A 55 -5.36 -17.49 -17.92
CA GLY A 55 -5.00 -17.07 -19.29
C GLY A 55 -5.37 -18.12 -20.33
N ALA A 56 -5.23 -19.40 -20.00
CA ALA A 56 -5.57 -20.51 -20.89
C ALA A 56 -7.08 -20.64 -21.11
N ASP A 57 -7.88 -20.47 -20.05
CA ASP A 57 -9.32 -20.77 -20.05
C ASP A 57 -10.18 -19.49 -20.00
N HIS A 58 -9.62 -18.34 -20.41
CA HIS A 58 -10.27 -17.03 -20.26
C HIS A 58 -11.65 -16.95 -20.93
N ASP A 59 -11.83 -17.57 -22.08
CA ASP A 59 -13.11 -17.58 -22.79
C ASP A 59 -14.21 -18.30 -22.00
N GLU A 60 -13.87 -19.39 -21.31
CA GLU A 60 -14.80 -20.16 -20.48
C GLU A 60 -15.09 -19.43 -19.16
N ILE A 61 -14.05 -18.92 -18.51
CA ILE A 61 -14.16 -18.19 -17.23
C ILE A 61 -14.99 -16.91 -17.39
N LEU A 62 -14.87 -16.23 -18.54
CA LEU A 62 -15.59 -14.99 -18.82
C LEU A 62 -16.95 -15.20 -19.49
N ALA A 63 -17.32 -16.45 -19.79
CA ALA A 63 -18.57 -16.77 -20.48
C ALA A 63 -19.82 -16.32 -19.71
N GLU A 64 -19.77 -16.29 -18.37
CA GLU A 64 -20.87 -15.82 -17.53
C GLU A 64 -20.95 -14.29 -17.37
N GLY A 65 -19.95 -13.55 -17.84
CA GLY A 65 -19.82 -12.10 -17.70
C GLY A 65 -19.31 -11.63 -16.33
N PHE A 66 -19.04 -10.32 -16.19
CA PHE A 66 -18.55 -9.73 -14.94
C PHE A 66 -19.72 -9.28 -14.04
N GLY A 67 -19.79 -9.83 -12.82
CA GLY A 67 -20.62 -9.31 -11.73
C GLY A 67 -22.13 -9.56 -11.89
N ARG A 68 -22.65 -10.48 -11.08
CA ARG A 68 -24.05 -10.45 -10.64
C ARG A 68 -24.11 -9.81 -9.25
#